data_AF-A0A7H8XGD1-F1
#
_entry.id   AF-A0A7H8XGD1-F1
#
_cell.length_a   1.000
_cell.length_b   1.000
_cell.length_c   1.000
_cell.angle_alpha   90.00
_cell.angle_beta   90.00
_cell.angle_gamma   90.00
#
_symmetry.space_group_name_H-M   'P 1'
#
loop_
_entity.id
_entity.type
_entity.pdbx_description
1 polymer ?
#
loop_
_entity_poly.entity_id
_entity_poly.type
_entity_poly.pdbx_seq_one_letter_code
_entity_poly.pdbx_strand_id
1 'polypeptide(L)'
;MPASLQPVPTPSPDQVREHLARWREGDNEKIDAALRVTFAAMPENTDIGAVGVKVAALNSLYATGMLGVLQVARHIVSRGIDAALAEPEVRPDLIETIANVEFGSKKRRNYSFATKYCSFHRPDVYPIYDSLVAEVLNTLLKQGETFDTFTPGERWSADYAVWHRSINRFRIHYGLEEFSIREIDKYLWTLGKDRQATPAGQPSASDDPQP
;
A
#
# COMPACT_ATOMS: atom_id res chain seq x y z
N MET A 1 15.62 5.83 -26.26
CA MET A 1 15.34 4.46 -25.79
C MET A 1 14.97 4.57 -24.32
N PRO A 2 13.75 4.22 -23.87
CA PRO A 2 13.48 4.22 -22.45
C PRO A 2 14.40 3.18 -21.79
N ALA A 3 15.02 3.53 -20.66
CA ALA A 3 15.85 2.62 -19.90
C ALA A 3 15.06 1.35 -19.61
N SER A 4 15.61 0.20 -20.00
CA SER A 4 15.03 -1.10 -19.69
C SER A 4 14.96 -1.24 -18.17
N LEU A 5 13.76 -1.15 -17.60
CA LEU A 5 13.55 -1.45 -16.18
C LEU A 5 14.05 -2.88 -15.92
N GLN A 6 14.89 -3.05 -14.91
CA GLN A 6 15.40 -4.37 -14.55
C GLN A 6 14.23 -5.34 -14.30
N PRO A 7 14.38 -6.63 -14.65
CA PRO A 7 13.35 -7.62 -14.38
C PRO A 7 13.07 -7.71 -12.87
N VAL A 8 11.81 -7.90 -12.49
CA VAL A 8 11.44 -8.28 -11.13
C VAL A 8 11.70 -9.78 -11.01
N PRO A 9 12.40 -10.26 -9.98
CA PRO A 9 12.56 -11.69 -9.77
C PRO A 9 11.22 -12.31 -9.34
N THR A 10 11.00 -13.58 -9.67
CA THR A 10 9.75 -14.27 -9.34
C THR A 10 9.55 -14.33 -7.81
N PRO A 11 8.43 -13.81 -7.27
CA PRO A 11 8.14 -13.83 -5.85
C PRO A 11 8.18 -15.23 -5.24
N SER A 12 8.78 -15.34 -4.05
CA SER A 12 8.82 -16.58 -3.26
C SER A 12 8.79 -16.28 -1.76
N PRO A 13 8.47 -17.27 -0.91
CA PRO A 13 8.54 -17.09 0.54
C PRO A 13 9.90 -16.61 1.04
N ASP A 14 11.00 -17.08 0.45
CA ASP A 14 12.35 -16.67 0.82
C ASP A 14 12.60 -15.20 0.50
N GLN A 15 12.17 -14.73 -0.67
CA GLN A 15 12.25 -13.30 -1.01
C GLN A 15 11.42 -12.44 -0.06
N VAL A 16 10.20 -12.87 0.27
CA VAL A 16 9.36 -12.14 1.23
C VAL A 16 10.09 -12.04 2.58
N ARG A 17 10.62 -13.13 3.11
CA ARG A 17 11.35 -13.13 4.39
C ARG A 17 12.58 -12.23 4.36
N GLU A 18 13.37 -12.28 3.29
CA GLU A 18 14.57 -11.44 3.11
C GLU A 18 14.22 -9.94 3.15
N HIS A 19 13.21 -9.53 2.38
CA HIS A 19 12.79 -8.12 2.33
C HIS A 19 12.14 -7.67 3.64
N LEU A 20 11.40 -8.55 4.32
CA LEU A 20 10.84 -8.27 5.64
C LEU A 20 11.93 -8.13 6.71
N ALA A 21 13.01 -8.89 6.64
CA ALA A 21 14.15 -8.73 7.55
C ALA A 21 14.76 -7.33 7.41
N ARG A 22 15.03 -6.90 6.17
CA ARG A 22 15.53 -5.53 5.89
C ARG A 22 14.55 -4.44 6.33
N TRP A 23 13.25 -4.64 6.09
CA TRP A 23 12.22 -3.70 6.55
C TRP A 23 12.25 -3.53 8.09
N ARG A 24 12.41 -4.63 8.83
CA ARG A 24 12.43 -4.63 10.32
C ARG A 24 13.63 -3.90 10.90
N GLU A 25 14.76 -3.90 10.21
CA GLU A 25 15.98 -3.20 10.63
C GLU A 25 15.91 -1.67 10.37
N GLY A 26 15.11 -1.26 9.39
CA GLY A 26 14.97 0.14 8.99
C GLY A 26 14.02 0.98 9.86
N ASP A 27 14.09 2.30 9.70
CA ASP A 27 13.18 3.23 10.38
C ASP A 27 11.72 3.09 9.93
N ASN A 28 11.48 2.48 8.77
CA ASN A 28 10.14 2.20 8.27
C ASN A 28 9.31 1.33 9.23
N GLU A 29 9.89 0.30 9.86
CA GLU A 29 9.15 -0.50 10.85
C GLU A 29 8.87 0.29 12.11
N LYS A 30 9.80 1.14 12.57
CA LYS A 30 9.58 2.00 13.75
C LYS A 30 8.42 2.97 13.51
N ILE A 31 8.35 3.54 12.30
CA ILE A 31 7.28 4.44 11.87
C ILE A 31 5.94 3.69 11.74
N ASP A 32 5.90 2.53 11.07
CA ASP A 32 4.71 1.69 10.95
C ASP A 32 4.19 1.27 12.33
N ALA A 33 5.08 0.86 13.23
CA ALA A 33 4.74 0.51 14.61
C ALA A 33 4.15 1.69 15.39
N ALA A 34 4.74 2.89 15.30
CA ALA A 34 4.23 4.08 15.96
C ALA A 34 2.82 4.45 15.46
N LEU A 35 2.55 4.30 14.16
CA LEU A 35 1.21 4.48 13.61
C LEU A 35 0.22 3.42 14.08
N ARG A 36 0.62 2.14 14.13
CA ARG A 36 -0.25 1.09 14.70
C ARG A 36 -0.64 1.41 16.14
N VAL A 37 0.30 1.85 16.97
CA VAL A 37 0.01 2.30 18.35
C VAL A 37 -0.94 3.50 18.36
N THR A 38 -0.72 4.47 17.47
CA THR A 38 -1.57 5.67 17.35
C THR A 38 -3.02 5.30 16.99
N PHE A 39 -3.21 4.41 16.02
CA PHE A 39 -4.55 3.96 15.61
C PHE A 39 -5.21 3.09 16.68
N ALA A 40 -4.46 2.23 17.36
CA ALA A 40 -4.98 1.42 18.46
C ALA A 40 -5.41 2.27 19.68
N ALA A 41 -4.72 3.38 19.95
CA ALA A 41 -5.09 4.31 21.01
C ALA A 41 -6.33 5.16 20.67
N MET A 42 -6.70 5.27 19.38
CA MET A 42 -7.84 6.04 18.88
C MET A 42 -8.65 5.21 17.87
N PRO A 43 -9.26 4.10 18.31
CA PRO A 43 -9.81 3.08 17.42
C PRO A 43 -11.07 3.56 16.68
N GLU A 44 -11.85 4.46 17.28
CA GLU A 44 -13.09 4.99 16.70
C GLU A 44 -12.84 6.16 15.74
N ASN A 45 -13.83 6.43 14.89
CA ASN A 45 -13.82 7.52 13.92
C ASN A 45 -14.93 8.54 14.19
N THR A 46 -15.28 8.72 15.46
CA THR A 46 -16.40 9.55 15.95
C THR A 46 -15.97 10.94 16.43
N ASP A 47 -14.71 11.10 16.83
CA ASP A 47 -14.15 12.38 17.30
C ASP A 47 -13.22 13.03 16.27
N ILE A 48 -13.44 14.31 15.99
CA ILE A 48 -12.66 15.07 15.00
C ILE A 48 -11.21 15.23 15.43
N GLY A 49 -10.95 15.37 16.74
CA GLY A 49 -9.59 15.51 17.28
C GLY A 49 -8.77 14.24 17.07
N ALA A 50 -9.31 13.10 17.52
CA ALA A 50 -8.71 11.78 17.39
C ALA A 50 -8.50 11.40 15.91
N VAL A 51 -9.51 11.59 15.06
CA VAL A 51 -9.38 11.40 13.61
C VAL A 51 -8.35 12.36 13.05
N GLY A 52 -8.32 13.63 13.47
CA GLY A 52 -7.34 14.63 13.06
C GLY A 52 -5.90 14.20 13.35
N VAL A 53 -5.63 13.61 14.52
CA VAL A 53 -4.30 13.07 14.86
C VAL A 53 -3.94 11.90 13.96
N LYS A 54 -4.85 10.92 13.78
CA LYS A 54 -4.62 9.78 12.85
C LYS A 54 -4.31 10.25 11.43
N VAL A 55 -5.12 11.19 10.93
CA VAL A 55 -5.00 11.78 9.58
C VAL A 55 -3.68 12.52 9.43
N ALA A 56 -3.29 13.36 10.40
CA ALA A 56 -2.04 14.10 10.39
C ALA A 56 -0.82 13.17 10.43
N ALA A 57 -0.79 12.25 11.40
CA ALA A 57 0.30 11.30 11.57
C ALA A 57 0.49 10.45 10.32
N LEU A 58 -0.60 9.87 9.78
CA LEU A 58 -0.53 9.05 8.57
C LEU A 58 -0.07 9.86 7.36
N ASN A 59 -0.59 11.08 7.15
CA ASN A 59 -0.21 11.90 6.01
C ASN A 59 1.27 12.28 6.03
N SER A 60 1.78 12.66 7.20
CA SER A 60 3.18 13.07 7.38
C SER A 60 4.15 11.89 7.31
N LEU A 61 3.83 10.77 7.96
CA LEU A 61 4.74 9.63 8.08
C LEU A 61 4.74 8.70 6.87
N TYR A 62 3.61 8.60 6.15
CA TYR A 62 3.48 7.84 4.90
C TYR A 62 3.46 8.72 3.64
N ALA A 63 3.84 10.00 3.78
CA ALA A 63 3.99 10.98 2.70
C ALA A 63 2.84 10.98 1.69
N THR A 64 1.58 10.93 2.16
CA THR A 64 0.44 10.68 1.26
C THR A 64 0.09 11.86 0.35
N GLY A 65 0.67 13.04 0.59
CA GLY A 65 0.42 14.25 -0.20
C GLY A 65 -1.03 14.76 -0.11
N MET A 66 -1.76 14.33 0.91
CA MET A 66 -3.12 14.76 1.17
C MET A 66 -3.10 16.16 1.81
N LEU A 67 -4.07 16.98 1.40
CA LEU A 67 -4.22 18.37 1.86
C LEU A 67 -5.39 18.49 2.83
N GLY A 68 -5.30 19.46 3.74
CA GLY A 68 -6.42 19.83 4.60
C GLY A 68 -6.81 18.76 5.62
N VAL A 69 -5.87 18.39 6.49
CA VAL A 69 -6.05 17.41 7.59
C VAL A 69 -7.39 17.57 8.30
N LEU A 70 -7.71 18.76 8.79
CA LEU A 70 -8.93 18.99 9.57
C LEU A 70 -10.22 18.79 8.73
N GLN A 71 -10.16 19.09 7.44
CA GLN A 71 -11.27 18.90 6.52
C GLN A 71 -11.50 17.41 6.22
N VAL A 72 -10.42 16.67 5.99
CA VAL A 72 -10.48 15.21 5.84
C VAL A 72 -10.98 14.55 7.12
N ALA A 73 -10.54 15.04 8.30
CA ALA A 73 -11.01 14.51 9.57
C ALA A 73 -12.51 14.73 9.78
N ARG A 74 -13.01 15.96 9.55
CA ARG A 74 -14.45 16.25 9.58
C ARG A 74 -15.23 15.39 8.59
N HIS A 75 -14.68 15.21 7.39
CA HIS A 75 -15.29 14.36 6.37
C HIS A 75 -15.46 12.93 6.88
N ILE A 76 -14.38 12.29 7.36
CA ILE A 76 -14.40 10.92 7.90
C ILE A 76 -15.44 10.78 9.02
N VAL A 77 -15.43 11.68 10.01
CA VAL A 77 -16.40 11.66 11.12
C VAL A 77 -17.83 11.76 10.59
N SER A 78 -18.08 12.66 9.64
CA SER A 78 -19.41 12.84 9.05
C SER A 78 -19.91 11.63 8.24
N ARG A 79 -19.02 10.73 7.82
CA ARG A 79 -19.36 9.53 7.06
C ARG A 79 -19.75 8.35 7.95
N GLY A 80 -19.41 8.38 9.25
CA GLY A 80 -19.78 7.31 10.19
C GLY A 80 -19.26 5.93 9.77
N ILE A 81 -17.93 5.82 9.57
CA ILE A 81 -17.33 4.66 8.90
C ILE A 81 -17.11 3.42 9.79
N ASP A 82 -17.27 3.53 11.11
CA ASP A 82 -16.88 2.48 12.05
C ASP A 82 -17.64 1.17 11.83
N ALA A 83 -18.94 1.24 11.55
CA ALA A 83 -19.73 0.03 11.26
C ALA A 83 -19.23 -0.69 10.00
N ALA A 84 -18.88 0.06 8.94
CA ALA A 84 -18.35 -0.52 7.71
C ALA A 84 -16.94 -1.10 7.90
N LEU A 85 -16.11 -0.50 8.76
CA LEU A 85 -14.79 -1.03 9.13
C LEU A 85 -14.88 -2.30 9.99
N ALA A 86 -15.96 -2.48 10.74
CA ALA A 86 -16.16 -3.64 11.60
C ALA A 86 -16.62 -4.89 10.83
N GLU A 87 -17.02 -4.75 9.56
CA GLU A 87 -17.42 -5.87 8.71
C GLU A 87 -16.28 -6.89 8.55
N PRO A 88 -16.58 -8.20 8.49
CA PRO A 88 -15.55 -9.23 8.34
C PRO A 88 -14.87 -9.18 6.96
N GLU A 89 -15.62 -8.80 5.93
CA GLU A 89 -15.13 -8.73 4.55
C GLU A 89 -14.77 -7.30 4.13
N VAL A 90 -13.93 -7.20 3.10
CA VAL A 90 -13.54 -5.92 2.52
C VAL A 90 -14.76 -5.18 1.97
N ARG A 91 -14.81 -3.86 2.23
CA ARG A 91 -15.81 -2.95 1.66
C ARG A 91 -15.14 -1.96 0.71
N PRO A 92 -15.09 -2.22 -0.62
CA PRO A 92 -14.45 -1.32 -1.57
C PRO A 92 -15.08 0.07 -1.64
N ASP A 93 -16.39 0.16 -1.43
CA ASP A 93 -17.15 1.41 -1.39
C ASP A 93 -16.73 2.33 -0.23
N LEU A 94 -16.21 1.76 0.86
CA LEU A 94 -15.67 2.53 1.98
C LEU A 94 -14.44 3.35 1.57
N ILE A 95 -13.60 2.81 0.68
CA ILE A 95 -12.41 3.53 0.20
C ILE A 95 -12.82 4.80 -0.54
N GLU A 96 -13.81 4.74 -1.42
CA GLU A 96 -14.32 5.92 -2.12
C GLU A 96 -15.03 6.90 -1.19
N THR A 97 -15.73 6.37 -0.18
CA THR A 97 -16.39 7.18 0.85
C THR A 97 -15.37 8.04 1.61
N ILE A 98 -14.20 7.50 1.94
CA ILE A 98 -13.13 8.23 2.62
C ILE A 98 -12.33 9.11 1.64
N ALA A 99 -12.04 8.60 0.43
CA ALA A 99 -11.14 9.25 -0.51
C ALA A 99 -11.70 10.56 -1.07
N ASN A 100 -13.01 10.64 -1.35
CA ASN A 100 -13.62 11.76 -2.05
C ASN A 100 -14.03 12.87 -1.09
N VAL A 101 -13.15 13.87 -0.93
CA VAL A 101 -13.35 14.99 -0.01
C VAL A 101 -13.63 16.27 -0.79
N GLU A 102 -14.65 17.01 -0.37
CA GLU A 102 -15.02 18.31 -0.95
C GLU A 102 -14.26 19.43 -0.24
N PHE A 103 -13.64 20.31 -1.04
CA PHE A 103 -12.89 21.50 -0.67
C PHE A 103 -13.56 22.74 -1.28
N GLY A 104 -14.69 23.15 -0.69
CA GLY A 104 -15.56 24.15 -1.28
C GLY A 104 -16.12 23.65 -2.62
N SER A 105 -15.81 24.34 -3.72
CA SER A 105 -16.23 23.92 -5.07
C SER A 105 -15.35 22.85 -5.71
N LYS A 106 -14.19 22.53 -5.12
CA LYS A 106 -13.25 21.52 -5.66
C LYS A 106 -13.47 20.18 -4.98
N LYS A 107 -13.40 19.09 -5.72
CA LYS A 107 -13.33 17.73 -5.16
C LYS A 107 -11.92 17.17 -5.33
N ARG A 108 -11.41 16.51 -4.29
CA ARG A 108 -10.12 15.82 -4.35
C ARG A 108 -10.30 14.37 -3.89
N ARG A 109 -9.84 13.45 -4.73
CA ARG A 109 -9.82 12.02 -4.43
C ARG A 109 -8.47 11.64 -3.83
N ASN A 110 -8.42 11.43 -2.52
CA ASN A 110 -7.23 11.00 -1.79
C ASN A 110 -7.18 9.46 -1.67
N TYR A 111 -7.17 8.78 -2.82
CA TYR A 111 -7.34 7.32 -2.90
C TYR A 111 -6.28 6.53 -2.11
N SER A 112 -4.99 6.79 -2.35
CA SER A 112 -3.92 6.09 -1.62
C SER A 112 -4.00 6.33 -0.11
N PHE A 113 -4.30 7.57 0.32
CA PHE A 113 -4.55 7.88 1.72
C PHE A 113 -5.69 7.04 2.31
N ALA A 114 -6.84 6.95 1.63
CA ALA A 114 -7.98 6.18 2.10
C ALA A 114 -7.64 4.69 2.29
N THR A 115 -6.91 4.09 1.35
CA THR A 115 -6.47 2.68 1.49
C THR A 115 -5.53 2.48 2.68
N LYS A 116 -4.60 3.43 2.89
CA LYS A 116 -3.69 3.41 4.05
C LYS A 116 -4.48 3.56 5.35
N TYR A 117 -5.45 4.48 5.40
CA TYR A 117 -6.29 4.71 6.57
C TYR A 117 -7.08 3.46 6.98
N CYS A 118 -7.74 2.80 6.02
CA CYS A 118 -8.45 1.55 6.29
C CYS A 118 -7.50 0.42 6.69
N SER A 119 -6.32 0.32 6.07
CA SER A 119 -5.31 -0.69 6.41
C SER A 119 -4.79 -0.55 7.84
N PHE A 120 -4.61 0.67 8.35
CA PHE A 120 -4.21 0.88 9.75
C PHE A 120 -5.33 0.56 10.76
N HIS A 121 -6.60 0.62 10.34
CA HIS A 121 -7.72 0.14 11.14
C HIS A 121 -7.90 -1.38 11.08
N ARG A 122 -7.73 -1.96 9.89
CA ARG A 122 -8.02 -3.38 9.56
C ARG A 122 -6.92 -3.95 8.64
N PRO A 123 -5.72 -4.22 9.19
CA PRO A 123 -4.55 -4.64 8.42
C PRO A 123 -4.70 -6.03 7.77
N ASP A 124 -5.63 -6.82 8.28
CA ASP A 124 -6.01 -8.16 7.82
C ASP A 124 -6.93 -8.14 6.60
N VAL A 125 -7.62 -7.03 6.34
CA VAL A 125 -8.67 -6.94 5.31
C VAL A 125 -8.32 -5.98 4.17
N TYR A 126 -7.63 -4.88 4.46
CA TYR A 126 -7.43 -3.79 3.48
C TYR A 126 -5.97 -3.70 3.02
N PRO A 127 -5.62 -4.24 1.83
CA PRO A 127 -4.35 -3.96 1.16
C PRO A 127 -4.18 -2.47 0.87
N ILE A 128 -2.96 -1.98 1.04
CA ILE A 128 -2.64 -0.58 0.72
C ILE A 128 -2.44 -0.42 -0.78
N TYR A 129 -3.12 0.55 -1.39
CA TYR A 129 -2.75 0.98 -2.73
C TYR A 129 -1.57 1.94 -2.66
N ASP A 130 -0.51 1.59 -3.39
CA ASP A 130 0.68 2.41 -3.57
C ASP A 130 1.15 2.32 -5.02
N SER A 131 1.52 3.46 -5.63
CA SER A 131 1.96 3.46 -7.02
C SER A 131 3.25 2.69 -7.23
N LEU A 132 4.13 2.63 -6.21
CA LEU A 132 5.37 1.87 -6.27
C LEU A 132 5.08 0.36 -6.32
N VAL A 133 4.18 -0.11 -5.48
CA VAL A 133 3.74 -1.51 -5.46
C VAL A 133 3.04 -1.86 -6.78
N ALA A 134 2.16 -0.97 -7.27
CA ALA A 134 1.49 -1.15 -8.56
C ALA A 134 2.49 -1.25 -9.72
N GLU A 135 3.61 -0.52 -9.68
CA GLU A 135 4.66 -0.62 -10.69
C GLU A 135 5.38 -1.97 -10.66
N VAL A 136 5.68 -2.51 -9.48
CA VAL A 136 6.27 -3.85 -9.31
C VAL A 136 5.34 -4.91 -9.91
N LEU A 137 4.06 -4.90 -9.52
CA LEU A 137 3.07 -5.86 -10.01
C LEU A 137 2.85 -5.75 -11.53
N ASN A 138 2.81 -4.52 -12.07
CA ASN A 138 2.72 -4.29 -13.51
C ASN A 138 3.95 -4.81 -14.26
N THR A 139 5.14 -4.72 -13.66
CA THR A 139 6.36 -5.25 -14.28
C THR A 139 6.33 -6.78 -14.34
N LEU A 140 5.89 -7.46 -13.27
CA LEU A 140 5.68 -8.91 -13.27
C LEU A 140 4.72 -9.34 -14.39
N LEU A 141 3.56 -8.68 -14.52
CA LEU A 141 2.60 -8.99 -15.60
C LEU A 141 3.20 -8.77 -16.99
N LYS A 142 4.00 -7.72 -17.18
CA LYS A 142 4.73 -7.48 -18.44
C LYS A 142 5.82 -8.51 -18.73
N GLN A 143 6.34 -9.17 -17.70
CA GLN A 143 7.28 -10.29 -17.83
C GLN A 143 6.60 -11.61 -18.20
N GLY A 144 5.26 -11.64 -18.29
CA GLY A 144 4.49 -12.84 -18.66
C GLY A 144 3.94 -13.61 -17.46
N GLU A 145 4.07 -13.08 -16.25
CA GLU A 145 3.42 -13.65 -15.06
C GLU A 145 1.90 -13.58 -15.18
N THR A 146 1.20 -14.58 -14.64
CA THR A 146 -0.24 -14.78 -14.87
C THR A 146 -1.09 -14.75 -13.59
N PHE A 147 -0.58 -14.11 -12.55
CA PHE A 147 -1.29 -14.01 -11.27
C PHE A 147 -2.61 -13.22 -11.37
N ASP A 148 -2.81 -12.40 -12.40
CA ASP A 148 -4.10 -11.74 -12.61
C ASP A 148 -4.45 -11.54 -14.09
N THR A 149 -5.73 -11.31 -14.38
CA THR A 149 -6.24 -11.01 -15.71
C THR A 149 -7.24 -9.87 -15.62
N PHE A 150 -7.02 -8.84 -16.43
CA PHE A 150 -7.82 -7.62 -16.44
C PHE A 150 -8.88 -7.68 -17.53
N THR A 151 -10.08 -7.24 -17.18
CA THR A 151 -11.09 -6.95 -18.20
C THR A 151 -10.87 -5.54 -18.76
N PRO A 152 -11.33 -5.25 -20.00
CA PRO A 152 -11.18 -3.92 -20.59
C PRO A 152 -11.74 -2.83 -19.68
N GLY A 153 -10.89 -1.88 -19.29
CA GLY A 153 -11.27 -0.74 -18.44
C GLY A 153 -10.90 -0.88 -16.96
N GLU A 154 -10.58 -2.09 -16.47
CA GLU A 154 -10.12 -2.28 -15.10
C GLU A 154 -8.78 -1.60 -14.84
N ARG A 155 -8.67 -0.90 -13.70
CA ARG A 155 -7.46 -0.20 -13.28
C ARG A 155 -7.35 -0.19 -11.76
N TRP A 156 -6.22 -0.62 -11.22
CA TRP A 156 -5.92 -0.57 -9.79
C TRP A 156 -6.06 0.82 -9.15
N SER A 157 -5.71 1.86 -9.91
CA SER A 157 -5.76 3.25 -9.44
C SER A 157 -7.17 3.84 -9.34
N ALA A 158 -8.17 3.17 -9.92
CA ALA A 158 -9.55 3.63 -10.00
C ALA A 158 -10.55 2.68 -9.32
N ASP A 159 -10.19 1.41 -9.17
CA ASP A 159 -11.07 0.38 -8.62
C ASP A 159 -10.37 -0.42 -7.51
N TYR A 160 -10.85 -0.25 -6.29
CA TYR A 160 -10.28 -0.94 -5.13
C TYR A 160 -10.65 -2.42 -5.08
N ALA A 161 -11.79 -2.82 -5.63
CA ALA A 161 -12.16 -4.23 -5.70
C ALA A 161 -11.18 -4.99 -6.63
N VAL A 162 -10.81 -4.36 -7.74
CA VAL A 162 -9.76 -4.87 -8.64
C VAL A 162 -8.42 -4.95 -7.89
N TRP A 163 -8.00 -3.88 -7.19
CA TRP A 163 -6.76 -3.90 -6.40
C TRP A 163 -6.73 -5.04 -5.37
N HIS A 164 -7.76 -5.15 -4.54
CA HIS A 164 -7.88 -6.18 -3.52
C HIS A 164 -7.86 -7.59 -4.13
N ARG A 165 -8.58 -7.81 -5.23
CA ARG A 165 -8.56 -9.08 -5.97
C ARG A 165 -7.16 -9.42 -6.43
N SER A 166 -6.45 -8.49 -7.07
CA SER A 166 -5.11 -8.75 -7.61
C SER A 166 -4.08 -9.06 -6.53
N ILE A 167 -4.15 -8.38 -5.37
CA ILE A 167 -3.26 -8.69 -4.23
C ILE A 167 -3.52 -10.11 -3.70
N ASN A 168 -4.78 -10.52 -3.58
CA ASN A 168 -5.08 -11.88 -3.13
C ASN A 168 -4.69 -12.94 -4.17
N ARG A 169 -4.94 -12.69 -5.46
CA ARG A 169 -4.52 -13.62 -6.51
C ARG A 169 -2.99 -13.71 -6.60
N PHE A 170 -2.28 -12.59 -6.44
CA PHE A 170 -0.82 -12.56 -6.32
C PHE A 170 -0.34 -13.46 -5.18
N ARG A 171 -0.93 -13.33 -3.98
CA ARG A 171 -0.56 -14.16 -2.82
C ARG A 171 -0.74 -15.65 -3.11
N ILE A 172 -1.89 -16.03 -3.66
CA ILE A 172 -2.20 -17.43 -3.97
C ILE A 172 -1.29 -17.98 -5.08
N HIS A 173 -1.07 -17.20 -6.14
CA HIS A 173 -0.29 -17.62 -7.30
C HIS A 173 1.15 -17.99 -6.94
N TYR A 174 1.75 -17.25 -5.99
CA TYR A 174 3.14 -17.46 -5.56
C TYR A 174 3.26 -18.26 -4.25
N GLY A 175 2.17 -18.83 -3.72
CA GLY A 175 2.19 -19.62 -2.49
C GLY A 175 2.58 -18.80 -1.25
N LEU A 176 2.13 -17.54 -1.17
CA LEU A 176 2.49 -16.57 -0.14
C LEU A 176 1.38 -16.36 0.90
N GLU A 177 0.43 -17.28 1.01
CA GLU A 177 -0.71 -17.17 1.93
C GLU A 177 -0.31 -17.22 3.40
N GLU A 178 0.88 -17.75 3.72
CA GLU A 178 1.44 -17.71 5.08
C GLU A 178 1.75 -16.29 5.56
N PHE A 179 1.93 -15.34 4.64
CA PHE A 179 2.22 -13.94 4.94
C PHE A 179 0.92 -13.13 4.97
N SER A 180 0.83 -12.23 5.94
CA SER A 180 -0.28 -11.28 6.05
C SER A 180 -0.30 -10.29 4.88
N ILE A 181 -1.46 -9.68 4.63
CA ILE A 181 -1.59 -8.62 3.62
C ILE A 181 -0.56 -7.49 3.86
N ARG A 182 -0.35 -7.10 5.12
CA ARG A 182 0.65 -6.09 5.48
C ARG A 182 2.09 -6.53 5.20
N GLU A 183 2.41 -7.80 5.41
CA GLU A 183 3.74 -8.32 5.08
C GLU A 183 3.99 -8.32 3.57
N ILE A 184 2.96 -8.64 2.77
CA ILE A 184 3.03 -8.54 1.31
C ILE A 184 3.20 -7.09 0.85
N ASP A 185 2.46 -6.15 1.45
CA ASP A 185 2.64 -4.72 1.18
C ASP A 185 4.08 -4.27 1.48
N LYS A 186 4.65 -4.66 2.63
CA LYS A 186 6.03 -4.32 3.04
C LYS A 186 7.06 -4.93 2.12
N TYR A 187 6.87 -6.19 1.71
CA TYR A 187 7.71 -6.88 0.75
C TYR A 187 7.74 -6.12 -0.59
N LEU A 188 6.58 -5.92 -1.20
CA LEU A 188 6.48 -5.30 -2.53
C LEU A 188 6.97 -3.86 -2.53
N TRP A 189 6.73 -3.12 -1.45
CA TRP A 189 7.22 -1.74 -1.32
C TRP A 189 8.75 -1.70 -1.20
N THR A 190 9.35 -2.57 -0.36
CA THR A 190 10.81 -2.67 -0.23
C THR A 190 11.45 -3.04 -1.57
N LEU A 191 10.91 -4.04 -2.25
CA LEU A 191 11.37 -4.45 -3.58
C LEU A 191 11.27 -3.30 -4.61
N GLY A 192 10.17 -2.55 -4.58
CA GLY A 192 10.01 -1.36 -5.41
C GLY A 192 11.06 -0.29 -5.11
N LYS A 193 11.41 -0.06 -3.84
CA LYS A 193 12.45 0.90 -3.45
C LYS A 193 13.84 0.50 -3.94
N ASP A 194 14.18 -0.77 -3.83
CA ASP A 194 15.48 -1.28 -4.31
C ASP A 194 15.61 -1.05 -5.82
N ARG A 195 14.54 -1.31 -6.58
CA ARG A 195 14.49 -1.06 -8.02
C ARG A 195 14.67 0.41 -8.40
N GLN A 196 14.25 1.35 -7.54
CA GLN A 196 14.51 2.78 -7.75
C GLN A 196 15.95 3.17 -7.40
N ALA A 197 16.56 2.49 -6.43
CA ALA A 197 17.91 2.77 -5.95
C ALA A 197 19.01 2.17 -6.84
N THR A 198 18.69 1.18 -7.66
CA THR A 198 19.60 0.56 -8.64
C THR A 198 19.21 0.97 -10.07
N PRO A 199 19.77 2.05 -10.63
CA PRO A 199 19.56 2.38 -12.03
C PRO A 199 20.09 1.27 -12.93
N ALA A 200 19.42 1.02 -14.06
CA ALA A 200 19.92 0.13 -15.09
C ALA A 200 21.28 0.62 -15.61
N GLY A 201 22.38 0.03 -15.14
CA GLY A 201 23.73 0.30 -15.67
C GLY A 201 24.91 0.38 -14.69
N GLN A 202 24.86 -0.23 -13.50
CA GLN A 202 26.11 -0.49 -12.74
C GLN A 202 26.41 -2.00 -12.75
N PRO A 203 27.52 -2.46 -13.36
CA PRO A 203 27.96 -3.84 -13.20
C PRO A 203 28.34 -4.06 -11.73
N SER A 204 27.93 -5.20 -11.17
CA SER A 204 28.42 -5.68 -9.89
C SER A 204 29.94 -5.85 -9.99
N ALA A 205 30.69 -5.02 -9.28
CA ALA A 205 32.11 -5.23 -9.09
C ALA A 205 32.33 -6.30 -8.02
N SER A 206 32.45 -7.56 -8.47
CA SER A 206 33.01 -8.73 -7.75
C SER A 206 32.87 -9.91 -8.72
N ASP A 207 33.89 -10.61 -9.22
CA ASP A 207 35.25 -10.83 -8.73
C ASP A 207 36.18 -11.02 -9.93
N ASP A 208 37.34 -10.36 -9.91
CA ASP A 208 38.50 -10.79 -10.69
C ASP A 208 39.02 -12.11 -10.11
N PRO A 209 39.14 -13.20 -10.89
CA PRO A 209 40.01 -14.29 -10.52
C PRO A 209 41.43 -13.96 -11.00
N GLN A 210 42.31 -13.57 -10.08
CA GLN A 210 43.75 -13.84 -10.22
C GLN A 210 44.00 -15.34 -9.98
N PRO A 211 45.01 -15.98 -10.61
CA PRO A 211 46.30 -15.41 -10.99
C PRO A 211 46.61 -15.37 -12.49
#